data_AF-E3CQZ7-F1
#
_entry.id   AF-E3CQZ7-F1
#
_cell.length_a   1.000
_cell.length_b   1.000
_cell.length_c   1.000
_cell.angle_alpha   90.00
_cell.angle_beta   90.00
_cell.angle_gamma   90.00
#
_symmetry.space_group_name_H-M   'P 1'
#
loop_
_entity.id
_entity.type
_entity.pdbx_description
1 polymer ?
#
loop_
_entity_poly.entity_id
_entity_poly.type
_entity_poly.pdbx_seq_one_letter_code
_entity_poly.pdbx_strand_id
1 'polypeptide(L)'
;MFLAIVLLTAIMFGIRFVMISAVFAQRAWRTKRSLKKIWKGATLLTFSGVKGTVSIATILLLPIANMTALEHSLLLFTVAGVTLLSFLIGILVLPKLATGPAHTTNHYMQIAILNDVVGELEKDLKQSTNQGSVYATIDNYNQRLEDLVLEQESNDVKKELANIRVMIMEIESEGLEYAYKKGKISELEYNLYQRYIKGLERRINRGFVSSLSYAFAVFVRGIRRILHLALTFKFRIEQEENRRGPRLTEENRDHMTELYLTNTEQVLEALSNLEGVYHSDLLSYLKRSRLREAEIIQSGAFVERVITHLNPDNVDEMLRGYYLERKVINEYEQAELISSRYAKQLRKEVNTLEDYSLKETSNTLTYDMINLARRGA
;
A
#
# COMPACT_ATOMS: atom_id res chain seq x y z
N MET A 1 5.12 10.73 -46.61
CA MET A 1 5.09 11.68 -45.46
C MET A 1 5.24 10.96 -44.12
N PHE A 2 4.29 10.13 -43.68
CA PHE A 2 4.42 9.40 -42.40
C PHE A 2 5.68 8.55 -42.26
N LEU A 3 6.06 7.80 -43.30
CA LEU A 3 7.27 6.97 -43.29
C LEU A 3 8.55 7.83 -43.14
N ALA A 4 8.58 9.02 -43.75
CA ALA A 4 9.67 9.97 -43.59
C ALA A 4 9.74 10.53 -42.17
N ILE A 5 8.59 10.80 -41.53
CA ILE A 5 8.52 11.25 -40.12
C ILE A 5 9.10 10.17 -39.20
N VAL A 6 8.66 8.92 -39.35
CA VAL A 6 9.16 7.79 -38.53
C VAL A 6 10.67 7.62 -38.69
N LEU A 7 11.15 7.66 -39.93
CA LEU A 7 12.57 7.51 -40.25
C LEU A 7 13.41 8.68 -39.69
N LEU A 8 12.93 9.92 -39.79
CA LEU A 8 13.60 11.10 -39.25
C LEU A 8 13.64 11.05 -37.71
N THR A 9 12.53 10.67 -37.07
CA THR A 9 12.50 10.45 -35.62
C THR A 9 13.49 9.37 -35.19
N ALA A 10 13.55 8.24 -35.90
CA ALA A 10 14.50 7.16 -35.62
C ALA A 10 15.96 7.62 -35.77
N ILE A 11 16.28 8.34 -36.83
CA ILE A 11 17.62 8.92 -37.06
C ILE A 11 18.00 9.89 -35.93
N MET A 12 17.08 10.77 -35.51
CA MET A 12 17.35 11.72 -34.43
C MET A 12 17.65 11.02 -33.10
N PHE A 13 16.89 9.98 -32.75
CA PHE A 13 17.18 9.17 -31.57
C PHE A 13 18.50 8.42 -31.72
N GLY A 14 18.80 7.89 -32.91
CA GLY A 14 20.05 7.20 -33.22
C GLY A 14 21.28 8.10 -33.06
N ILE A 15 21.29 9.29 -33.66
CA ILE A 15 22.38 10.27 -33.53
C ILE A 15 22.62 10.62 -32.06
N ARG A 16 21.54 10.86 -31.32
CA ARG A 16 21.62 11.17 -29.89
C ARG A 16 22.18 9.99 -29.09
N PHE A 17 21.76 8.77 -29.39
CA PHE A 17 22.25 7.55 -28.75
C PHE A 17 23.76 7.40 -28.96
N VAL A 18 24.23 7.61 -30.18
CA VAL A 18 25.65 7.55 -30.52
C VAL A 18 26.44 8.64 -29.79
N MET A 19 25.98 9.89 -29.80
CA MET A 19 26.67 10.98 -29.10
C MET A 19 26.74 10.76 -27.59
N ILE A 20 25.64 10.39 -26.94
CA ILE A 20 25.61 10.11 -25.50
C ILE A 20 26.50 8.92 -25.18
N SER A 21 26.39 7.83 -25.95
CA SER A 21 27.21 6.62 -25.74
C SER A 21 28.70 6.91 -25.91
N ALA A 22 29.09 7.76 -26.87
CA ALA A 22 30.49 8.17 -27.07
C ALA A 22 31.03 8.94 -25.85
N VAL A 23 30.28 9.90 -25.32
CA VAL A 23 30.66 10.66 -24.11
C VAL A 23 30.78 9.74 -22.90
N PHE A 24 29.84 8.81 -22.73
CA PHE A 24 29.87 7.84 -21.66
C PHE A 24 31.01 6.82 -21.80
N ALA A 25 31.35 6.39 -23.02
CA ALA A 25 32.48 5.51 -23.29
C ALA A 25 33.82 6.20 -22.98
N GLN A 26 33.97 7.47 -23.39
CA GLN A 26 35.14 8.28 -23.05
C GLN A 26 35.30 8.46 -21.54
N ARG A 27 34.19 8.68 -20.81
CA ARG A 27 34.19 8.78 -19.35
C ARG A 27 34.50 7.43 -18.68
N ALA A 28 33.94 6.34 -19.20
CA ALA A 28 34.16 4.99 -18.68
C ALA A 28 35.63 4.55 -18.78
N TRP A 29 36.28 4.88 -19.90
CA TRP A 29 37.70 4.59 -20.09
C TRP A 29 38.58 5.31 -19.07
N ARG A 30 38.23 6.54 -18.67
CA ARG A 30 38.95 7.28 -17.62
C ARG A 30 38.68 6.81 -16.19
N THR A 31 37.56 6.13 -15.92
CA THR A 31 37.13 5.82 -14.53
C THR A 31 36.99 4.32 -14.21
N LYS A 32 37.37 3.40 -15.13
CA LYS A 32 37.28 1.92 -14.97
C LYS A 32 35.94 1.42 -14.37
N ARG A 33 34.81 2.00 -14.79
CA ARG A 33 33.46 1.60 -14.31
C ARG A 33 32.82 0.56 -15.24
N SER A 34 31.91 -0.26 -14.69
CA SER A 34 31.29 -1.36 -15.43
C SER A 34 30.31 -0.89 -16.53
N LEU A 35 30.44 -1.49 -17.72
CA LEU A 35 29.71 -1.12 -18.94
C LEU A 35 28.18 -1.31 -18.85
N LYS A 36 27.70 -2.25 -18.01
CA LYS A 36 26.25 -2.52 -17.84
C LYS A 36 25.48 -1.34 -17.22
N LYS A 37 26.02 -0.68 -16.19
CA LYS A 37 25.38 0.52 -15.60
C LYS A 37 25.42 1.71 -16.55
N ILE A 38 26.45 1.77 -17.40
CA ILE A 38 26.63 2.83 -18.40
C ILE A 38 25.62 2.72 -19.53
N TRP A 39 25.36 1.52 -20.03
CA TRP A 39 24.36 1.29 -21.08
C TRP A 39 22.94 1.69 -20.65
N LYS A 40 22.54 1.35 -19.43
CA LYS A 40 21.23 1.77 -18.89
C LYS A 40 21.12 3.28 -18.73
N GLY A 41 22.21 3.94 -18.30
CA GLY A 41 22.27 5.40 -18.21
C GLY A 41 22.20 6.07 -19.58
N ALA A 42 22.90 5.53 -20.57
CA ALA A 42 22.92 6.04 -21.94
C ALA A 42 21.54 5.93 -22.59
N THR A 43 20.90 4.76 -22.52
CA THR A 43 19.55 4.54 -23.08
C THR A 43 18.51 5.43 -22.40
N LEU A 44 18.54 5.55 -21.07
CA LEU A 44 17.61 6.40 -20.32
C LEU A 44 17.77 7.89 -20.69
N LEU A 45 19.02 8.37 -20.83
CA LEU A 45 19.30 9.76 -21.20
C LEU A 45 18.93 10.09 -22.65
N THR A 46 18.93 9.09 -23.55
CA THR A 46 18.43 9.29 -24.93
C THR A 46 16.93 9.55 -24.99
N PHE A 47 16.15 8.79 -24.22
CA PHE A 47 14.70 8.87 -24.25
C PHE A 47 14.12 9.96 -23.34
N SER A 48 14.90 10.49 -22.39
CA SER A 48 14.42 11.53 -21.46
C SER A 48 14.31 12.94 -22.04
N GLY A 49 15.12 13.32 -23.03
CA GLY A 49 15.09 14.70 -23.57
C GLY A 49 14.21 14.84 -24.80
N VAL A 50 12.91 14.67 -24.63
CA VAL A 50 11.95 14.89 -25.72
C VAL A 50 11.98 16.35 -26.18
N LYS A 51 12.15 16.58 -27.49
CA LYS A 51 12.22 17.91 -28.09
C LYS A 51 10.81 18.40 -28.38
N GLY A 52 10.40 19.51 -27.76
CA GLY A 52 9.08 20.10 -27.98
C GLY A 52 9.17 21.60 -28.21
N THR A 53 9.52 22.35 -27.18
CA THR A 53 9.39 23.81 -27.14
C THR A 53 10.36 24.54 -28.07
N VAL A 54 11.65 24.22 -27.99
CA VAL A 54 12.69 24.90 -28.80
C VAL A 54 12.50 24.64 -30.29
N SER A 55 12.19 23.40 -30.67
CA SER A 55 12.01 23.03 -32.08
C SER A 55 10.79 23.70 -32.73
N ILE A 56 9.68 23.82 -32.02
CA ILE A 56 8.48 24.53 -32.51
C ILE A 56 8.79 26.03 -32.67
N ALA A 57 9.43 26.64 -31.67
CA ALA A 57 9.78 28.06 -31.70
C ALA A 57 10.72 28.41 -32.86
N THR A 58 11.76 27.60 -33.11
CA THR A 58 12.71 27.84 -34.21
C THR A 58 12.05 27.83 -35.59
N ILE A 59 11.00 27.02 -35.78
CA ILE A 59 10.33 26.89 -37.07
C ILE A 59 9.33 28.01 -37.30
N LEU A 60 8.63 28.43 -36.25
CA LEU A 60 7.77 29.62 -36.32
C LEU A 60 8.57 30.90 -36.56
N LEU A 61 9.84 30.92 -36.14
CA LEU A 61 10.78 32.03 -36.37
C LEU A 61 11.54 31.95 -37.70
N LEU A 62 11.37 30.89 -38.49
CA LEU A 62 12.14 30.68 -39.70
C LEU A 62 11.67 31.67 -40.78
N PRO A 63 12.57 32.48 -41.39
CA PRO A 63 12.18 33.52 -42.33
C PRO A 63 11.60 32.91 -43.61
N ILE A 64 10.34 33.25 -43.90
CA ILE A 64 9.52 32.69 -45.00
C ILE A 64 9.91 33.30 -46.37
N ALA A 65 10.83 34.26 -46.40
CA ALA A 65 11.11 35.13 -47.54
C ALA A 65 11.51 34.41 -48.85
N ASN A 66 12.01 33.17 -48.77
CA ASN A 66 12.53 32.41 -49.92
C ASN A 66 11.82 31.05 -50.14
N MET A 67 10.71 30.76 -49.47
CA MET A 67 10.02 29.47 -49.54
C MET A 67 8.62 29.61 -50.12
N THR A 68 8.21 28.62 -50.92
CA THR A 68 6.80 28.53 -51.35
C THR A 68 5.91 28.16 -50.14
N ALA A 69 4.64 28.60 -50.16
CA ALA A 69 3.70 28.30 -49.09
C ALA A 69 3.54 26.78 -48.83
N LEU A 70 3.70 25.98 -49.89
CA LEU A 70 3.63 24.52 -49.83
C LEU A 70 4.83 23.91 -49.08
N GLU A 71 6.05 24.37 -49.35
CA GLU A 71 7.26 23.90 -48.65
C GLU A 71 7.23 24.23 -47.17
N HIS A 72 6.77 25.44 -46.83
CA HIS A 72 6.64 25.86 -45.44
C HIS A 72 5.61 25.01 -44.67
N SER A 73 4.46 24.70 -45.29
CA SER A 73 3.44 23.82 -44.71
C SER A 73 3.95 22.39 -44.50
N LEU A 74 4.70 21.85 -45.48
CA LEU A 74 5.31 20.52 -45.36
C LEU A 74 6.39 20.46 -44.28
N LEU A 75 7.20 21.51 -44.12
CA LEU A 75 8.21 21.60 -43.06
C LEU A 75 7.55 21.68 -41.67
N LEU A 76 6.53 22.52 -41.51
CA LEU A 76 5.74 22.60 -40.27
C LEU A 76 5.11 21.25 -39.92
N PHE A 77 4.49 20.58 -40.89
CA PHE A 77 3.85 19.28 -40.69
C PHE A 77 4.85 18.20 -40.30
N THR A 78 6.00 18.13 -40.98
CA THR A 78 7.03 17.13 -40.69
C THR A 78 7.61 17.33 -39.29
N VAL A 79 7.92 18.56 -38.89
CA VAL A 79 8.49 18.77 -37.56
C VAL A 79 7.46 18.61 -36.45
N ALA A 80 6.21 19.07 -36.63
CA ALA A 80 5.13 18.79 -35.69
C ALA A 80 4.91 17.26 -35.53
N GLY A 81 5.00 16.51 -36.63
CA GLY A 81 4.93 15.04 -36.60
C GLY A 81 6.10 14.41 -35.85
N VAL A 82 7.33 14.88 -36.09
CA VAL A 82 8.54 14.36 -35.44
C VAL A 82 8.56 14.68 -33.94
N THR A 83 8.11 15.88 -33.53
CA THR A 83 8.04 16.26 -32.10
C THR A 83 6.98 15.46 -31.36
N LEU A 84 5.79 15.30 -31.94
CA LEU A 84 4.71 14.50 -31.35
C LEU A 84 5.12 13.02 -31.21
N LEU A 85 5.71 12.44 -32.25
CA LEU A 85 6.16 11.04 -32.22
C LEU A 85 7.29 10.84 -31.22
N SER A 86 8.26 11.77 -31.16
CA SER A 86 9.34 11.74 -30.17
C SER A 86 8.80 11.81 -28.75
N PHE A 87 7.82 12.69 -28.49
CA PHE A 87 7.18 12.84 -27.19
C PHE A 87 6.46 11.56 -26.75
N LEU A 88 5.66 10.97 -27.64
CA LEU A 88 4.92 9.74 -27.36
C LEU A 88 5.86 8.57 -27.04
N ILE A 89 6.93 8.41 -27.82
CA ILE A 89 7.96 7.40 -27.57
C ILE A 89 8.60 7.62 -26.19
N GLY A 90 8.93 8.87 -25.85
CA GLY A 90 9.49 9.21 -24.53
C GLY A 90 8.58 8.79 -23.37
N ILE A 91 7.28 9.11 -23.43
CA ILE A 91 6.31 8.76 -22.38
C ILE A 91 6.16 7.24 -22.21
N LEU A 92 6.14 6.48 -23.31
CA LEU A 92 5.88 5.04 -23.26
C LEU A 92 7.13 4.25 -22.84
N VAL A 93 8.30 4.69 -23.29
CA VAL A 93 9.58 3.99 -23.14
C VAL A 93 10.25 4.34 -21.81
N LEU A 94 10.15 5.58 -21.34
CA LEU A 94 10.84 6.04 -20.13
C LEU A 94 10.43 5.27 -18.86
N PRO A 95 9.14 5.03 -18.56
CA PRO A 95 8.73 4.26 -17.38
C PRO A 95 9.31 2.84 -17.39
N LYS A 96 9.30 2.18 -18.56
CA LYS A 96 9.83 0.81 -18.72
C LYS A 96 11.35 0.72 -18.56
N LEU A 97 12.09 1.76 -18.91
CA LEU A 97 13.56 1.82 -18.74
C LEU A 97 13.99 2.33 -17.35
N ALA A 98 13.18 3.20 -16.74
CA ALA A 98 13.44 3.79 -15.44
C ALA A 98 13.18 2.82 -14.29
N THR A 99 12.34 1.79 -14.46
CA THR A 99 12.22 0.73 -13.45
C THR A 99 13.57 0.03 -13.27
N GLY A 100 14.18 0.25 -12.11
CA GLY A 100 15.30 -0.55 -11.62
C GLY A 100 14.86 -2.00 -11.44
N PRO A 101 15.75 -2.99 -11.54
CA PRO A 101 15.46 -4.27 -10.88
C PRO A 101 15.15 -3.92 -9.42
N ALA A 102 13.98 -4.35 -8.94
CA ALA A 102 13.64 -4.23 -7.53
C ALA A 102 14.83 -4.76 -6.73
N HIS A 103 15.38 -3.95 -5.83
CA HIS A 103 16.38 -4.45 -4.91
C HIS A 103 15.70 -5.53 -4.09
N THR A 104 15.97 -6.80 -4.41
CA THR A 104 15.56 -7.94 -3.60
C THR A 104 16.47 -7.94 -2.37
N THR A 105 16.24 -7.01 -1.46
CA THR A 105 16.76 -7.15 -0.10
C THR A 105 16.12 -8.41 0.46
N ASN A 106 16.98 -9.33 0.84
CA ASN A 106 16.56 -10.60 1.39
C ASN A 106 16.08 -10.34 2.83
N HIS A 107 14.76 -10.22 3.01
CA HIS A 107 14.13 -9.88 4.28
C HIS A 107 13.92 -11.10 5.20
N TYR A 108 14.35 -12.32 4.81
CA TYR A 108 14.16 -13.53 5.63
C TYR A 108 14.69 -13.37 7.06
N MET A 109 15.83 -12.70 7.21
CA MET A 109 16.41 -12.47 8.54
C MET A 109 15.61 -11.49 9.38
N GLN A 110 15.07 -10.44 8.75
CA GLN A 110 14.18 -9.48 9.40
C GLN A 110 12.86 -10.15 9.81
N ILE A 111 12.32 -11.03 8.96
CA ILE A 111 11.13 -11.82 9.24
C ILE A 111 11.36 -12.75 10.45
N ALA A 112 12.52 -13.41 10.53
CA ALA A 112 12.88 -14.25 11.68
C ALA A 112 12.93 -13.44 12.99
N ILE A 113 13.61 -12.29 12.97
CA ILE A 113 13.69 -11.37 14.12
C ILE A 113 12.28 -10.93 14.56
N LEU A 114 11.43 -10.49 13.63
CA LEU A 114 10.08 -10.04 13.99
C LEU A 114 9.18 -11.17 14.50
N ASN A 115 9.31 -12.40 13.96
CA ASN A 115 8.60 -13.56 14.51
C ASN A 115 8.98 -13.83 15.97
N ASP A 116 10.26 -13.75 16.30
CA ASP A 116 10.74 -13.94 17.67
C ASP A 116 10.22 -12.85 18.61
N VAL A 117 10.15 -11.59 18.13
CA VAL A 117 9.54 -10.48 18.87
C VAL A 117 8.06 -10.72 19.13
N VAL A 118 7.31 -11.17 18.13
CA VAL A 118 5.89 -11.55 18.31
C VAL A 118 5.77 -12.68 19.33
N GLY A 119 6.65 -13.68 19.28
CA GLY A 119 6.69 -14.77 20.26
C GLY A 119 7.01 -14.31 21.68
N GLU A 120 7.82 -13.26 21.87
CA GLU A 120 8.01 -12.63 23.18
C GLU A 120 6.77 -11.83 23.63
N LEU A 121 6.15 -11.06 22.73
CA LEU A 121 4.93 -10.31 23.01
C LEU A 121 3.73 -11.23 23.36
N GLU A 122 3.63 -12.40 22.71
CA GLU A 122 2.61 -13.41 23.02
C GLU A 122 2.81 -14.05 24.41
N LYS A 123 4.03 -14.05 24.95
CA LYS A 123 4.28 -14.47 26.35
C LYS A 123 3.85 -13.37 27.31
N ASP A 124 4.15 -12.11 26.99
CA ASP A 124 3.73 -10.94 27.77
C ASP A 124 2.19 -10.86 27.85
N LEU A 125 1.48 -11.25 26.78
CA LEU A 125 0.03 -11.35 26.75
C LEU A 125 -0.55 -12.25 27.85
N LYS A 126 0.09 -13.39 28.13
CA LYS A 126 -0.37 -14.33 29.18
C LYS A 126 -0.21 -13.79 30.59
N GLN A 127 0.64 -12.78 30.78
CA GLN A 127 0.99 -12.20 32.08
C GLN A 127 0.39 -10.81 32.32
N SER A 128 0.02 -10.11 31.24
CA SER A 128 -0.48 -8.73 31.30
C SER A 128 -1.96 -8.63 31.70
N THR A 129 -2.29 -7.65 32.53
CA THR A 129 -3.69 -7.28 32.86
C THR A 129 -4.36 -6.52 31.70
N ASN A 130 -3.58 -5.84 30.85
CA ASN A 130 -4.07 -5.09 29.69
C ASN A 130 -3.84 -5.85 28.38
N GLN A 131 -4.52 -7.00 28.24
CA GLN A 131 -4.38 -7.87 27.07
C GLN A 131 -4.65 -7.13 25.76
N GLY A 132 -5.52 -6.12 25.79
CA GLY A 132 -5.88 -5.35 24.61
C GLY A 132 -4.76 -4.54 23.97
N SER A 133 -4.02 -3.79 24.78
CA SER A 133 -2.93 -2.96 24.26
C SER A 133 -1.80 -3.84 23.70
N VAL A 134 -1.51 -4.96 24.38
CA VAL A 134 -0.54 -5.97 23.91
C VAL A 134 -0.98 -6.58 22.58
N TYR A 135 -2.26 -6.95 22.43
CA TYR A 135 -2.79 -7.43 21.15
C TYR A 135 -2.69 -6.40 20.02
N ALA A 136 -2.94 -5.11 20.30
CA ALA A 136 -2.79 -4.06 19.30
C ALA A 136 -1.33 -3.92 18.83
N THR A 137 -0.37 -4.07 19.74
CA THR A 137 1.04 -4.12 19.41
C THR A 137 1.37 -5.35 18.57
N ILE A 138 0.92 -6.54 18.98
CA ILE A 138 1.13 -7.79 18.21
C ILE A 138 0.56 -7.67 16.80
N ASP A 139 -0.63 -7.09 16.62
CA ASP A 139 -1.23 -6.88 15.31
C ASP A 139 -0.38 -5.94 14.44
N ASN A 140 0.19 -4.88 15.01
CA ASN A 140 1.10 -3.99 14.29
C ASN A 140 2.35 -4.73 13.79
N TYR A 141 2.93 -5.60 14.63
CA TYR A 141 4.08 -6.43 14.24
C TYR A 141 3.70 -7.48 13.19
N ASN A 142 2.52 -8.11 13.31
CA ASN A 142 2.02 -9.05 12.31
C ASN A 142 1.77 -8.38 10.96
N GLN A 143 1.26 -7.15 10.93
CA GLN A 143 1.11 -6.37 9.69
C GLN A 143 2.47 -6.09 9.05
N ARG A 144 3.47 -5.64 9.84
CA ARG A 144 4.84 -5.45 9.36
C ARG A 144 5.43 -6.75 8.81
N LEU A 145 5.18 -7.87 9.48
CA LEU A 145 5.66 -9.18 9.07
C LEU A 145 5.00 -9.64 7.77
N GLU A 146 3.69 -9.46 7.65
CA GLU A 146 2.94 -9.75 6.43
C GLU A 146 3.51 -8.96 5.24
N ASP A 147 3.72 -7.65 5.40
CA ASP A 147 4.29 -6.81 4.33
C ASP A 147 5.68 -7.32 3.91
N LEU A 148 6.55 -7.67 4.85
CA LEU A 148 7.90 -8.20 4.55
C LEU A 148 7.87 -9.57 3.89
N VAL A 149 6.99 -10.48 4.36
CA VAL A 149 6.78 -11.79 3.74
C VAL A 149 6.29 -11.61 2.31
N LEU A 150 5.26 -10.77 2.12
CA LEU A 150 4.75 -10.47 0.80
C LEU A 150 5.81 -9.89 -0.10
N GLU A 151 6.68 -8.99 0.36
CA GLU A 151 7.76 -8.47 -0.47
C GLU A 151 8.68 -9.57 -1.05
N GLN A 152 8.95 -10.64 -0.28
CA GLN A 152 9.72 -11.81 -0.74
C GLN A 152 8.96 -12.71 -1.71
N GLU A 153 7.63 -12.75 -1.62
CA GLU A 153 6.81 -13.65 -2.43
C GLU A 153 6.80 -13.29 -3.92
N SER A 154 6.56 -14.32 -4.73
CA SER A 154 6.44 -14.17 -6.18
C SER A 154 5.25 -13.27 -6.56
N ASN A 155 5.30 -12.66 -7.75
CA ASN A 155 4.18 -11.86 -8.24
C ASN A 155 2.90 -12.68 -8.40
N ASP A 156 2.98 -14.00 -8.55
CA ASP A 156 1.81 -14.86 -8.69
C ASP A 156 1.14 -15.08 -7.33
N VAL A 157 1.91 -15.36 -6.27
CA VAL A 157 1.41 -15.42 -4.88
C VAL A 157 0.79 -14.07 -4.45
N LYS A 158 1.38 -12.94 -4.87
CA LYS A 158 0.79 -11.60 -4.63
C LYS A 158 -0.56 -11.41 -5.31
N LYS A 159 -0.72 -11.91 -6.54
CA LYS A 159 -2.02 -11.89 -7.27
C LYS A 159 -3.04 -12.77 -6.58
N GLU A 160 -2.63 -13.97 -6.19
CA GLU A 160 -3.48 -14.91 -5.46
C GLU A 160 -4.00 -14.31 -4.16
N LEU A 161 -3.12 -13.73 -3.33
CA LEU A 161 -3.51 -13.03 -2.12
C LEU A 161 -4.51 -11.91 -2.40
N ALA A 162 -4.23 -11.08 -3.42
CA ALA A 162 -5.08 -9.96 -3.75
C ALA A 162 -6.49 -10.42 -4.17
N ASN A 163 -6.59 -11.50 -4.95
CA ASN A 163 -7.87 -12.12 -5.32
C ASN A 163 -8.60 -12.67 -4.10
N ILE A 164 -7.90 -13.37 -3.20
CA ILE A 164 -8.50 -13.91 -1.96
C ILE A 164 -9.00 -12.77 -1.07
N ARG A 165 -8.24 -11.68 -0.93
CA ARG A 165 -8.66 -10.51 -0.14
C ARG A 165 -9.91 -9.84 -0.74
N VAL A 166 -10.06 -9.80 -2.07
CA VAL A 166 -11.30 -9.31 -2.72
C VAL A 166 -12.48 -10.21 -2.38
N MET A 167 -12.33 -11.53 -2.50
CA MET A 167 -13.38 -12.48 -2.12
C MET A 167 -13.77 -12.33 -0.64
N ILE A 168 -12.79 -12.25 0.26
CA ILE A 168 -13.05 -12.02 1.69
C ILE A 168 -13.85 -10.74 1.89
N MET A 169 -13.45 -9.65 1.23
CA MET A 169 -14.17 -8.36 1.29
C MET A 169 -15.61 -8.46 0.75
N GLU A 170 -15.84 -9.26 -0.30
CA GLU A 170 -17.18 -9.51 -0.85
C GLU A 170 -18.06 -10.27 0.15
N ILE A 171 -17.58 -11.37 0.72
CA ILE A 171 -18.29 -12.15 1.75
C ILE A 171 -18.68 -11.24 2.92
N GLU A 172 -17.73 -10.44 3.42
CA GLU A 172 -17.97 -9.49 4.51
C GLU A 172 -19.02 -8.43 4.15
N SER A 173 -18.99 -7.96 2.90
CA SER A 173 -19.97 -7.00 2.40
C SER A 173 -21.36 -7.59 2.23
N GLU A 174 -21.46 -8.86 1.80
CA GLU A 174 -22.74 -9.53 1.61
C GLU A 174 -23.37 -9.91 2.94
N GLY A 175 -22.58 -10.41 3.88
CA GLY A 175 -23.02 -10.70 5.24
C GLY A 175 -23.55 -9.47 5.96
N LEU A 176 -22.86 -8.32 5.82
CA LEU A 176 -23.32 -7.04 6.35
C LEU A 176 -24.70 -6.64 5.80
N GLU A 177 -24.86 -6.70 4.49
CA GLU A 177 -26.11 -6.32 3.81
C GLU A 177 -27.25 -7.27 4.16
N TYR A 178 -26.96 -8.57 4.30
CA TYR A 178 -27.93 -9.55 4.73
C TYR A 178 -28.42 -9.30 6.16
N ALA A 179 -27.50 -9.05 7.10
CA ALA A 179 -27.82 -8.73 8.48
C ALA A 179 -28.65 -7.44 8.59
N TYR A 180 -28.30 -6.41 7.81
CA TYR A 180 -29.04 -5.15 7.77
C TYR A 180 -30.46 -5.35 7.26
N LYS A 181 -30.64 -6.05 6.13
CA LYS A 181 -31.98 -6.32 5.55
C LYS A 181 -32.88 -7.13 6.49
N LYS A 182 -32.29 -7.99 7.33
CA LYS A 182 -33.02 -8.75 8.35
C LYS A 182 -33.30 -7.98 9.63
N GLY A 183 -32.85 -6.73 9.74
CA GLY A 183 -33.00 -5.91 10.94
C GLY A 183 -32.17 -6.43 12.13
N LYS A 184 -31.15 -7.26 11.87
CA LYS A 184 -30.25 -7.80 12.91
C LYS A 184 -29.22 -6.78 13.40
N ILE A 185 -28.98 -5.73 12.61
CA ILE A 185 -28.02 -4.68 12.94
C ILE A 185 -28.64 -3.29 12.75
N SER A 186 -28.22 -2.36 13.61
CA SER A 186 -28.66 -0.97 13.56
C SER A 186 -27.92 -0.16 12.48
N GLU A 187 -28.43 1.04 12.21
CA GLU A 187 -27.82 1.98 11.27
C GLU A 187 -26.39 2.42 11.71
N LEU A 188 -26.17 2.55 13.01
CA LEU A 188 -24.85 2.89 13.56
C LEU A 188 -23.87 1.72 13.36
N GLU A 189 -24.31 0.50 13.65
CA GLU A 189 -23.55 -0.74 13.46
C GLU A 189 -23.17 -0.94 11.99
N TYR A 190 -24.12 -0.73 11.08
CA TYR A 190 -23.86 -0.79 9.64
C TYR A 190 -22.74 0.17 9.24
N ASN A 191 -22.80 1.43 9.68
CA ASN A 191 -21.78 2.43 9.37
C ASN A 191 -20.40 2.11 9.99
N LEU A 192 -20.35 1.48 11.16
CA LEU A 192 -19.10 1.05 11.79
C LEU A 192 -18.49 -0.13 11.03
N TYR A 193 -19.28 -1.17 10.72
CA TYR A 193 -18.82 -2.31 9.94
C TYR A 193 -18.41 -1.92 8.50
N GLN A 194 -19.07 -0.90 7.94
CA GLN A 194 -18.70 -0.38 6.62
C GLN A 194 -17.31 0.25 6.62
N ARG A 195 -16.86 0.85 7.74
CA ARG A 195 -15.49 1.35 7.90
C ARG A 195 -14.49 0.20 8.00
N TYR A 196 -14.82 -0.85 8.74
CA TYR A 196 -14.02 -2.08 8.82
C TYR A 196 -13.70 -2.63 7.43
N ILE A 197 -14.73 -2.85 6.61
CA ILE A 197 -14.54 -3.40 5.26
C ILE A 197 -13.79 -2.43 4.35
N LYS A 198 -13.95 -1.11 4.53
CA LYS A 198 -13.10 -0.12 3.81
C LYS A 198 -11.63 -0.23 4.20
N GLY A 199 -11.33 -0.61 5.45
CA GLY A 199 -9.99 -0.98 5.89
C GLY A 199 -9.44 -2.19 5.13
N LEU A 200 -10.26 -3.24 4.96
CA LEU A 200 -9.90 -4.40 4.14
C LEU A 200 -9.56 -3.99 2.70
N GLU A 201 -10.38 -3.12 2.08
CA GLU A 201 -10.15 -2.63 0.72
C GLU A 201 -8.78 -1.94 0.56
N ARG A 202 -8.37 -1.13 1.54
CA ARG A 202 -7.07 -0.42 1.49
C ARG A 202 -5.88 -1.37 1.49
N ARG A 203 -6.01 -2.56 2.08
CA ARG A 203 -4.98 -3.61 2.08
C ARG A 203 -4.90 -4.34 0.74
N ILE A 204 -5.86 -4.15 -0.17
CA ILE A 204 -5.85 -4.81 -1.47
C ILE A 204 -4.95 -4.02 -2.42
N ASN A 205 -3.85 -4.64 -2.85
CA ASN A 205 -3.00 -4.05 -3.87
C ASN A 205 -3.67 -4.13 -5.25
N ARG A 206 -4.20 -2.99 -5.69
CA ARG A 206 -4.94 -2.82 -6.95
C ARG A 206 -4.16 -3.24 -8.20
N GLY A 207 -2.82 -3.25 -8.14
CA GLY A 207 -1.97 -3.64 -9.26
C GLY A 207 -1.92 -5.14 -9.53
N PHE A 208 -2.39 -5.97 -8.59
CA PHE A 208 -2.32 -7.44 -8.67
C PHE A 208 -3.69 -8.11 -8.90
N VAL A 209 -4.79 -7.36 -8.89
CA VAL A 209 -6.14 -7.88 -9.18
C VAL A 209 -6.50 -7.63 -10.64
N SER A 210 -7.31 -8.49 -11.23
CA SER A 210 -7.95 -8.18 -12.52
C SER A 210 -8.81 -6.91 -12.36
N SER A 211 -8.49 -5.86 -13.12
CA SER A 211 -9.09 -4.53 -12.95
C SER A 211 -10.62 -4.53 -13.02
N LEU A 212 -11.22 -5.51 -13.71
CA LEU A 212 -12.66 -5.63 -13.90
C LEU A 212 -13.39 -6.21 -12.68
N SER A 213 -12.90 -7.29 -12.07
CA SER A 213 -13.55 -7.91 -10.89
C SER A 213 -13.52 -6.96 -9.69
N TYR A 214 -12.36 -6.36 -9.43
CA TYR A 214 -12.19 -5.33 -8.41
C TYR A 214 -13.06 -4.10 -8.67
N ALA A 215 -13.09 -3.59 -9.92
CA ALA A 215 -13.93 -2.45 -10.25
C ALA A 215 -15.41 -2.76 -10.05
N PHE A 216 -15.86 -3.97 -10.39
CA PHE A 216 -17.24 -4.39 -10.17
C PHE A 216 -17.59 -4.48 -8.68
N ALA A 217 -16.75 -5.13 -7.86
CA ALA A 217 -16.94 -5.23 -6.42
C ALA A 217 -17.06 -3.85 -5.76
N VAL A 218 -16.14 -2.94 -6.09
CA VAL A 218 -16.13 -1.56 -5.57
C VAL A 218 -17.33 -0.76 -6.09
N PHE A 219 -17.70 -0.93 -7.36
CA PHE A 219 -18.83 -0.23 -7.98
C PHE A 219 -20.17 -0.64 -7.37
N VAL A 220 -20.42 -1.95 -7.23
CA VAL A 220 -21.64 -2.49 -6.61
C VAL A 220 -21.77 -1.98 -5.17
N ARG A 221 -20.67 -1.98 -4.41
CA ARG A 221 -20.63 -1.45 -3.05
C ARG A 221 -20.88 0.07 -2.99
N GLY A 222 -20.31 0.82 -3.94
CA GLY A 222 -20.55 2.26 -4.09
C GLY A 222 -22.02 2.58 -4.36
N ILE A 223 -22.66 1.83 -5.26
CA ILE A 223 -24.10 1.94 -5.54
C ILE A 223 -24.93 1.62 -4.29
N ARG A 224 -24.63 0.53 -3.57
CA ARG A 224 -25.34 0.16 -2.34
C ARG A 224 -25.27 1.27 -1.30
N ARG A 225 -24.10 1.90 -1.14
CA ARG A 225 -23.93 3.03 -0.22
C ARG A 225 -24.71 4.28 -0.65
N ILE A 226 -24.74 4.59 -1.94
CA ILE A 226 -25.51 5.74 -2.46
C ILE A 226 -27.01 5.48 -2.32
N LEU A 227 -27.47 4.27 -2.63
CA LEU A 227 -28.86 3.85 -2.42
C LEU A 227 -29.27 3.95 -0.96
N HIS A 228 -28.41 3.46 -0.06
CA HIS A 228 -28.65 3.54 1.37
C HIS A 228 -28.66 5.00 1.87
N LEU A 229 -27.71 5.84 1.42
CA LEU A 229 -27.70 7.26 1.73
C LEU A 229 -28.95 7.97 1.21
N ALA A 230 -29.42 7.61 0.00
CA ALA A 230 -30.61 8.17 -0.64
C ALA A 230 -31.93 7.70 -0.01
N LEU A 231 -31.99 6.47 0.51
CA LEU A 231 -33.17 5.93 1.20
C LEU A 231 -33.26 6.40 2.66
N THR A 232 -32.11 6.56 3.33
CA THR A 232 -32.00 7.00 4.73
C THR A 232 -31.83 8.52 4.84
N PHE A 233 -32.28 9.29 3.84
CA PHE A 233 -32.11 10.75 3.69
C PHE A 233 -32.87 11.56 4.77
N LYS A 234 -32.54 11.34 6.06
CA LYS A 234 -32.53 12.36 7.09
C LYS A 234 -31.12 12.94 7.10
N PHE A 235 -30.95 14.11 6.49
CA PHE A 235 -29.75 14.93 6.65
C PHE A 235 -29.55 15.24 8.13
N ARG A 236 -28.73 14.44 8.80
CA ARG A 236 -28.06 14.87 10.03
C ARG A 236 -26.59 14.98 9.67
N ILE A 237 -26.20 16.20 9.28
CA ILE A 237 -24.81 16.64 9.34
C ILE A 237 -24.48 16.66 10.83
N GLU A 238 -24.14 15.50 11.38
CA GLU A 238 -23.63 15.41 12.73
C GLU A 238 -22.16 15.80 12.65
N GLN A 239 -21.96 17.07 13.00
CA GLN A 239 -20.71 17.75 13.16
C GLN A 239 -19.71 16.86 13.92
N GLU A 240 -18.56 16.69 13.28
CA GLU A 240 -17.44 15.87 13.69
C GLU A 240 -16.77 16.51 14.93
N GLU A 241 -17.40 16.44 16.11
CA GLU A 241 -16.90 17.06 17.34
C GLU A 241 -16.79 16.10 18.54
N ASN A 242 -16.58 14.80 18.31
CA ASN A 242 -16.07 13.90 19.35
C ASN A 242 -15.25 12.77 18.72
N ARG A 243 -13.92 12.83 18.87
CA ARG A 243 -12.96 11.76 18.49
C ARG A 243 -13.00 10.54 19.43
N ARG A 244 -14.03 10.41 20.25
CA ARG A 244 -14.36 9.14 20.89
C ARG A 244 -15.47 8.56 20.03
N GLY A 245 -15.15 7.53 19.26
CA GLY A 245 -16.15 6.83 18.43
C GLY A 245 -17.42 6.53 19.23
N PRO A 246 -18.58 6.39 18.57
CA PRO A 246 -19.83 6.11 19.27
C PRO A 246 -19.61 4.90 20.18
N ARG A 247 -19.70 5.11 21.49
CA ARG A 247 -19.55 4.03 22.47
C ARG A 247 -20.64 3.03 22.17
N LEU A 248 -20.24 1.82 21.79
CA LEU A 248 -21.20 0.76 21.51
C LEU A 248 -21.83 0.34 22.84
N THR A 249 -23.16 0.33 22.91
CA THR A 249 -23.89 -0.39 23.97
C THR A 249 -23.51 -1.88 23.90
N GLU A 250 -23.56 -2.61 25.02
CA GLU A 250 -23.28 -4.05 25.04
C GLU A 250 -24.08 -4.81 23.97
N GLU A 251 -25.36 -4.50 23.81
CA GLU A 251 -26.21 -5.08 22.77
C GLU A 251 -25.67 -4.86 21.34
N ASN A 252 -25.21 -3.65 21.02
CA ASN A 252 -24.61 -3.35 19.71
C ASN A 252 -23.30 -4.12 19.49
N ARG A 253 -22.55 -4.41 20.57
CA ARG A 253 -21.30 -5.20 20.51
C ARG A 253 -21.61 -6.65 20.18
N ASP A 254 -22.67 -7.19 20.78
CA ASP A 254 -23.09 -8.57 20.57
C ASP A 254 -23.59 -8.80 19.14
N HIS A 255 -24.43 -7.89 18.60
CA HIS A 255 -24.87 -7.96 17.21
C HIS A 255 -23.71 -7.94 16.21
N MET A 256 -22.73 -7.06 16.46
CA MET A 256 -21.55 -6.92 15.62
C MET A 256 -20.60 -8.12 15.73
N THR A 257 -20.51 -8.72 16.92
CA THR A 257 -19.78 -9.96 17.16
C THR A 257 -20.42 -11.11 16.42
N GLU A 258 -21.75 -11.30 16.53
CA GLU A 258 -22.48 -12.34 15.80
C GLU A 258 -22.28 -12.20 14.29
N LEU A 259 -22.37 -10.97 13.77
CA LEU A 259 -22.13 -10.68 12.35
C LEU A 259 -20.72 -11.09 11.92
N TYR A 260 -19.69 -10.64 12.66
CA TYR A 260 -18.31 -10.95 12.33
C TYR A 260 -18.03 -12.45 12.37
N LEU A 261 -18.54 -13.15 13.40
CA LEU A 261 -18.34 -14.60 13.54
C LEU A 261 -19.05 -15.37 12.42
N THR A 262 -20.27 -14.98 12.07
CA THR A 262 -21.03 -15.56 10.94
C THR A 262 -20.29 -15.37 9.62
N ASN A 263 -19.75 -14.17 9.37
CA ASN A 263 -18.97 -13.90 8.17
C ASN A 263 -17.64 -14.67 8.18
N THR A 264 -17.01 -14.81 9.35
CA THR A 264 -15.76 -15.55 9.51
C THR A 264 -15.95 -17.03 9.17
N GLU A 265 -17.07 -17.63 9.56
CA GLU A 265 -17.41 -19.00 9.17
C GLU A 265 -17.49 -19.15 7.64
N GLN A 266 -18.21 -18.24 6.96
CA GLN A 266 -18.30 -18.22 5.49
C GLN A 266 -16.94 -17.99 4.82
N VAL A 267 -16.10 -17.13 5.38
CA VAL A 267 -14.73 -16.90 4.90
C VAL A 267 -13.89 -18.17 5.05
N LEU A 268 -13.96 -18.86 6.20
CA LEU A 268 -13.21 -20.10 6.43
C LEU A 268 -13.67 -21.24 5.51
N GLU A 269 -14.97 -21.34 5.24
CA GLU A 269 -15.53 -22.27 4.27
C GLU A 269 -15.01 -21.97 2.85
N ALA A 270 -15.09 -20.70 2.42
CA ALA A 270 -14.57 -20.26 1.13
C ALA A 270 -13.06 -20.54 1.00
N LEU A 271 -12.27 -20.24 2.03
CA LEU A 271 -10.82 -20.54 2.05
C LEU A 271 -10.54 -22.06 1.99
N SER A 272 -11.41 -22.89 2.56
CA SER A 272 -11.28 -24.35 2.51
C SER A 272 -11.57 -24.89 1.11
N ASN A 273 -12.58 -24.34 0.44
CA ASN A 273 -12.91 -24.68 -0.96
C ASN A 273 -11.79 -24.32 -1.94
N LEU A 274 -10.86 -23.44 -1.54
CA LEU A 274 -9.74 -22.97 -2.35
C LEU A 274 -8.44 -23.77 -2.16
N GLU A 275 -8.38 -24.73 -1.24
CA GLU A 275 -7.16 -25.52 -0.93
C GLU A 275 -6.60 -26.30 -2.12
N GLY A 276 -7.41 -26.57 -3.15
CA GLY A 276 -6.96 -27.24 -4.39
C GLY A 276 -6.49 -26.32 -5.50
N VAL A 277 -6.67 -25.00 -5.38
CA VAL A 277 -6.44 -24.02 -6.46
C VAL A 277 -5.32 -23.03 -6.12
N TYR A 278 -5.14 -22.71 -4.83
CA TYR A 278 -4.19 -21.72 -4.34
C TYR A 278 -3.12 -22.34 -3.43
N HIS A 279 -2.04 -21.61 -3.16
CA HIS A 279 -0.95 -22.08 -2.30
C HIS A 279 -1.45 -22.41 -0.87
N SER A 280 -1.16 -23.64 -0.40
CA SER A 280 -1.59 -24.15 0.91
C SER A 280 -1.10 -23.27 2.07
N ASP A 281 0.12 -22.79 1.99
CA ASP A 281 0.76 -22.03 3.07
C ASP A 281 0.08 -20.68 3.28
N LEU A 282 -0.28 -20.01 2.17
CA LEU A 282 -1.03 -18.75 2.17
C LEU A 282 -2.43 -18.94 2.75
N LEU A 283 -3.15 -19.99 2.32
CA LEU A 283 -4.49 -20.28 2.84
C LEU A 283 -4.43 -20.62 4.34
N SER A 284 -3.44 -21.41 4.77
CA SER A 284 -3.24 -21.76 6.18
C SER A 284 -2.95 -20.52 7.04
N TYR A 285 -2.19 -19.56 6.50
CA TYR A 285 -1.89 -18.29 7.15
C TYR A 285 -3.17 -17.46 7.32
N LEU A 286 -3.95 -17.29 6.25
CA LEU A 286 -5.21 -16.53 6.29
C LEU A 286 -6.24 -17.16 7.24
N LYS A 287 -6.37 -18.48 7.24
CA LYS A 287 -7.24 -19.21 8.18
C LYS A 287 -6.83 -18.98 9.63
N ARG A 288 -5.53 -19.12 9.93
CA ARG A 288 -5.00 -18.88 11.28
C ARG A 288 -5.19 -17.43 11.73
N SER A 289 -4.98 -16.48 10.83
CA SER A 289 -5.23 -15.06 11.10
C SER A 289 -6.70 -14.81 11.47
N ARG A 290 -7.64 -15.36 10.68
CA ARG A 290 -9.07 -15.23 10.94
C ARG A 290 -9.54 -15.88 12.23
N LEU A 291 -9.03 -17.06 12.56
CA LEU A 291 -9.34 -17.72 13.83
C LEU A 291 -8.85 -16.91 15.04
N ARG A 292 -7.66 -16.31 14.92
CA ARG A 292 -7.10 -15.45 15.97
C ARG A 292 -7.94 -14.19 16.20
N GLU A 293 -8.36 -13.51 15.13
CA GLU A 293 -9.25 -12.34 15.23
C GLU A 293 -10.62 -12.72 15.84
N ALA A 294 -11.16 -13.87 15.48
CA ALA A 294 -12.42 -14.38 16.02
C ALA A 294 -12.32 -14.69 17.53
N GLU A 295 -11.21 -15.30 17.98
CA GLU A 295 -10.95 -15.56 19.41
C GLU A 295 -10.88 -14.25 20.21
N ILE A 296 -10.22 -13.23 19.66
CA ILE A 296 -10.17 -11.90 20.28
C ILE A 296 -11.57 -11.31 20.42
N ILE A 297 -12.38 -11.36 19.36
CA ILE A 297 -13.76 -10.84 19.40
C ILE A 297 -14.63 -11.62 20.40
N GLN A 298 -14.51 -12.95 20.46
CA GLN A 298 -15.26 -13.79 21.40
C GLN A 298 -14.94 -13.50 22.86
N SER A 299 -13.74 -13.00 23.17
CA SER A 299 -13.38 -12.58 24.53
C SER A 299 -14.20 -11.39 25.07
N GLY A 300 -15.15 -10.84 24.28
CA GLY A 300 -16.01 -9.68 24.61
C GLY A 300 -15.24 -8.35 24.59
N ALA A 301 -13.92 -8.45 24.54
CA ALA A 301 -13.02 -7.35 24.42
C ALA A 301 -12.80 -7.07 22.93
N PHE A 302 -13.02 -5.82 22.52
CA PHE A 302 -12.44 -5.26 21.29
C PHE A 302 -13.16 -5.47 19.95
N VAL A 303 -14.49 -5.58 19.96
CA VAL A 303 -15.33 -5.26 18.79
C VAL A 303 -14.93 -3.89 18.20
N GLU A 304 -14.71 -2.90 19.07
CA GLU A 304 -14.24 -1.58 18.66
C GLU A 304 -12.85 -1.63 18.02
N ARG A 305 -11.90 -2.47 18.44
CA ARG A 305 -10.58 -2.55 17.79
C ARG A 305 -10.68 -3.22 16.43
N VAL A 306 -11.25 -4.42 16.36
CA VAL A 306 -11.24 -5.21 15.11
C VAL A 306 -12.10 -4.53 14.06
N ILE A 307 -13.24 -3.97 14.45
CA ILE A 307 -14.17 -3.35 13.51
C ILE A 307 -13.83 -1.87 13.27
N THR A 308 -13.58 -1.07 14.32
CA THR A 308 -13.35 0.37 14.11
C THR A 308 -11.89 0.73 13.85
N HIS A 309 -10.94 -0.21 13.97
CA HIS A 309 -9.48 0.02 13.85
C HIS A 309 -9.03 1.26 14.65
N LEU A 310 -9.75 1.60 15.73
CA LEU A 310 -9.31 2.59 16.68
C LEU A 310 -8.16 1.96 17.45
N ASN A 311 -6.93 2.26 17.02
CA ASN A 311 -5.75 1.97 17.81
C ASN A 311 -5.93 2.72 19.14
N PRO A 312 -6.14 2.04 20.28
CA PRO A 312 -6.10 2.71 21.56
C PRO A 312 -4.72 3.34 21.71
N ASP A 313 -4.61 4.40 22.49
CA ASP A 313 -3.32 5.01 22.85
C ASP A 313 -2.49 3.94 23.58
N ASN A 314 -1.71 3.17 22.83
CA ASN A 314 -0.99 1.97 23.27
C ASN A 314 0.52 2.18 23.22
N VAL A 315 0.93 3.44 23.37
CA VAL A 315 2.31 3.92 23.31
C VAL A 315 3.22 3.07 24.18
N ASP A 316 2.81 2.81 25.42
CA ASP A 316 3.62 2.07 26.38
C ASP A 316 3.90 0.63 25.91
N GLU A 317 2.89 -0.05 25.35
CA GLU A 317 3.07 -1.40 24.80
C GLU A 317 3.81 -1.39 23.47
N MET A 318 3.66 -0.34 22.66
CA MET A 318 4.46 -0.16 21.45
C MET A 318 5.94 0.06 21.78
N LEU A 319 6.24 0.89 22.79
CA LEU A 319 7.59 1.10 23.32
C LEU A 319 8.19 -0.20 23.87
N ARG A 320 7.38 -0.99 24.58
CA ARG A 320 7.74 -2.34 24.99
C ARG A 320 8.10 -3.21 23.78
N GLY A 321 7.27 -3.21 22.74
CA GLY A 321 7.57 -3.89 21.47
C GLY A 321 8.92 -3.47 20.88
N TYR A 322 9.17 -2.15 20.76
CA TYR A 322 10.45 -1.64 20.22
C TYR A 322 11.66 -1.99 21.10
N TYR A 323 11.48 -2.08 22.41
CA TYR A 323 12.50 -2.58 23.32
C TYR A 323 12.82 -4.06 23.04
N LEU A 324 11.80 -4.91 22.89
CA LEU A 324 11.97 -6.33 22.56
C LEU A 324 12.63 -6.50 21.18
N GLU A 325 12.23 -5.71 20.18
CA GLU A 325 12.84 -5.73 18.85
C GLU A 325 14.35 -5.42 18.93
N ARG A 326 14.75 -4.41 19.70
CA ARG A 326 16.19 -4.11 19.93
C ARG A 326 16.91 -5.23 20.65
N LYS A 327 16.27 -5.85 21.65
CA LYS A 327 16.83 -6.97 22.41
C LYS A 327 17.09 -8.17 21.48
N VAL A 328 16.10 -8.60 20.70
CA VAL A 328 16.23 -9.70 19.74
C VAL A 328 17.30 -9.38 18.68
N ILE A 329 17.35 -8.15 18.15
CA ILE A 329 18.44 -7.75 17.23
C ILE A 329 19.83 -7.90 17.89
N ASN A 330 19.97 -7.56 19.18
CA ASN A 330 21.22 -7.76 19.90
C ASN A 330 21.59 -9.24 20.04
N GLU A 331 20.61 -10.09 20.37
CA GLU A 331 20.82 -11.54 20.50
C GLU A 331 21.27 -12.15 19.16
N TYR A 332 20.66 -11.74 18.05
CA TYR A 332 21.05 -12.16 16.71
C TYR A 332 22.45 -11.66 16.30
N GLU A 333 22.86 -10.46 16.72
CA GLU A 333 24.23 -9.97 16.49
C GLU A 333 25.26 -10.75 17.33
N GLN A 334 24.94 -11.04 18.60
CA GLN A 334 25.80 -11.82 19.50
C GLN A 334 25.97 -13.27 19.05
N ALA A 335 24.92 -13.86 18.47
CA ALA A 335 24.95 -15.20 17.89
C ALA A 335 25.60 -15.26 16.50
N GLU A 336 26.16 -14.15 16.01
CA GLU A 336 26.77 -14.01 14.67
C GLU A 336 25.83 -14.36 13.49
N LEU A 337 24.51 -14.39 13.72
CA LEU A 337 23.49 -14.64 12.69
C LEU A 337 23.35 -13.44 11.75
N ILE A 338 23.65 -12.24 12.25
CA ILE A 338 23.63 -10.99 11.48
C ILE A 338 24.92 -10.20 11.60
N SER A 339 25.30 -9.52 10.53
CA SER A 339 26.46 -8.61 10.56
C SER A 339 26.17 -7.36 11.41
N SER A 340 27.20 -6.83 12.07
CA SER A 340 27.07 -5.60 12.88
C SER A 340 26.56 -4.39 12.07
N ARG A 341 26.92 -4.31 10.77
CA ARG A 341 26.38 -3.27 9.87
C ARG A 341 24.86 -3.41 9.70
N TYR A 342 24.37 -4.63 9.53
CA TYR A 342 22.94 -4.91 9.36
C TYR A 342 22.18 -4.68 10.67
N ALA A 343 22.70 -5.16 11.80
CA ALA A 343 22.13 -4.89 13.13
C ALA A 343 22.01 -3.37 13.41
N LYS A 344 23.04 -2.59 13.06
CA LYS A 344 23.01 -1.12 13.17
C LYS A 344 21.92 -0.49 12.30
N GLN A 345 21.67 -1.03 11.11
CA GLN A 345 20.59 -0.56 10.25
C GLN A 345 19.22 -0.86 10.88
N LEU A 346 18.99 -2.10 11.32
CA LEU A 346 17.71 -2.49 11.96
C LEU A 346 17.43 -1.65 13.21
N ARG A 347 18.42 -1.45 14.08
CA ARG A 347 18.26 -0.56 15.27
C ARG A 347 17.90 0.87 14.89
N LYS A 348 18.46 1.38 13.78
CA LYS A 348 18.12 2.71 13.28
C LYS A 348 16.67 2.75 12.82
N GLU A 349 16.19 1.72 12.12
CA GLU A 349 14.79 1.58 11.70
C GLU A 349 13.87 1.57 12.94
N VAL A 350 14.16 0.77 13.96
CA VAL A 350 13.40 0.74 15.21
C VAL A 350 13.34 2.11 15.90
N ASN A 351 14.48 2.80 16.01
CA ASN A 351 14.50 4.14 16.61
C ASN A 351 13.66 5.14 15.81
N THR A 352 13.64 5.04 14.47
CA THR A 352 12.75 5.89 13.69
C THR A 352 11.28 5.59 13.94
N LEU A 353 10.90 4.32 14.07
CA LEU A 353 9.51 3.92 14.39
C LEU A 353 9.10 4.44 15.77
N GLU A 354 9.97 4.30 16.77
CA GLU A 354 9.78 4.85 18.11
C GLU A 354 9.58 6.37 18.10
N ASP A 355 10.43 7.11 17.37
CA ASP A 355 10.30 8.57 17.22
C ASP A 355 8.97 8.97 16.59
N TYR A 356 8.48 8.22 15.60
CA TYR A 356 7.17 8.49 14.98
C TYR A 356 6.03 8.23 15.96
N SER A 357 6.05 7.10 16.68
CA SER A 357 5.04 6.77 17.68
C SER A 357 4.99 7.81 18.81
N LEU A 358 6.14 8.31 19.28
CA LEU A 358 6.22 9.35 20.31
C LEU A 358 5.78 10.74 19.81
N LYS A 359 6.00 11.04 18.53
CA LYS A 359 5.54 12.33 17.95
C LYS A 359 4.04 12.35 17.76
N GLU A 360 3.45 11.25 17.34
CA GLU A 360 1.99 11.12 17.17
C GLU A 360 1.26 11.42 18.48
N THR A 361 1.81 10.99 19.62
CA THR A 361 1.25 11.19 20.97
C THR A 361 1.52 12.59 21.51
N SER A 362 2.67 13.19 21.22
CA SER A 362 2.93 14.60 21.59
C SER A 362 1.95 15.59 20.94
N ASN A 363 1.49 15.27 19.73
CA ASN A 363 0.52 16.09 19.00
C ASN A 363 -0.90 15.99 19.60
N THR A 364 -1.25 14.88 20.26
CA THR A 364 -2.54 14.72 20.96
C THR A 364 -2.52 15.33 22.37
N LEU A 365 -1.38 15.30 23.06
CA LEU A 365 -1.20 15.83 24.42
C LEU A 365 -1.52 17.32 24.55
N THR A 366 -1.13 18.12 23.56
CA THR A 366 -1.43 19.58 23.51
C THR A 366 -2.94 19.84 23.42
N TYR A 367 -3.65 19.02 22.63
CA TYR A 367 -5.11 19.10 22.52
C TYR A 367 -5.83 18.60 23.77
N ASP A 368 -5.31 17.55 24.42
CA ASP A 368 -5.88 17.03 25.66
C ASP A 368 -5.72 18.00 26.84
N MET A 369 -4.61 18.72 26.93
CA MET A 369 -4.46 19.81 27.91
C MET A 369 -5.47 20.94 27.67
N ILE A 370 -5.72 21.30 26.41
CA ILE A 370 -6.73 22.32 26.06
C ILE A 370 -8.15 21.84 26.43
N ASN A 371 -8.45 20.55 26.22
CA ASN A 371 -9.74 19.96 26.59
C ASN A 371 -9.92 19.80 28.11
N LEU A 372 -8.85 19.49 28.85
CA LEU A 372 -8.85 19.45 30.31
C LEU A 372 -9.06 20.85 30.90
N ALA A 373 -8.38 21.86 30.35
CA ALA A 373 -8.60 23.26 30.73
C ALA A 373 -10.04 23.71 30.45
N ARG A 374 -10.66 23.23 29.37
CA ARG A 374 -12.06 23.52 29.01
C ARG A 374 -13.09 22.75 29.83
N ARG A 375 -12.70 21.65 30.50
CA ARG A 375 -13.56 20.90 31.46
C ARG A 375 -13.45 21.38 32.90
N GLY A 376 -12.41 22.15 33.21
CA GLY A 376 -12.20 22.75 34.54
C GLY A 376 -12.76 24.17 34.69
N ALA A 377 -13.43 24.69 33.67
CA ALA A 377 -14.22 25.94 33.68
C ALA A 377 -15.68 25.59 33.40
#